data_AF-A0A914PS90-F1
#
_entry.id   AF-A0A914PS90-F1
#
_cell.length_a   1.000
_cell.length_b   1.000
_cell.length_c   1.000
_cell.angle_alpha   90.00
_cell.angle_beta   90.00
_cell.angle_gamma   90.00
#
_symmetry.space_group_name_H-M   'P 1'
#
loop_
_entity.id
_entity.type
_entity.pdbx_description
1 polymer ?
#
loop_
_entity_poly.entity_id
_entity_poly.type
_entity_poly.pdbx_seq_one_letter_code
_entity_poly.pdbx_strand_id
1 'polypeptide(L)'
;MQNLVQEYREVNPFTKTICIRSHFSLYRDISFVAIDHFKRNVDREQFDRMYESEFQKLPIRISPLLDPPDQPPKAAVIACRRIFMPLDIY
;
A
#
# COMPACT_ATOMS: atom_id res chain seq x y z
N MET A 1 -15.83 -5.49 7.70
CA MET A 1 -14.75 -4.47 7.57
C MET A 1 -13.92 -4.27 8.84
N GLN A 2 -14.38 -4.64 10.05
CA GLN A 2 -13.55 -4.59 11.27
C GLN A 2 -12.38 -5.62 11.25
N ASN A 3 -12.58 -6.75 10.58
CA ASN A 3 -11.62 -7.87 10.58
C ASN A 3 -10.26 -7.55 9.92
N LEU A 4 -10.21 -6.68 8.91
CA LEU A 4 -8.95 -6.30 8.25
C LEU A 4 -8.05 -5.45 9.16
N VAL A 5 -8.63 -4.65 10.05
CA VAL A 5 -7.87 -3.89 11.06
C VAL A 5 -7.48 -4.78 12.25
N GLN A 6 -8.27 -5.84 12.50
CA GLN A 6 -8.07 -6.77 13.61
C GLN A 6 -7.08 -7.90 13.31
N GLU A 7 -6.97 -8.36 12.06
CA GLU A 7 -6.02 -9.40 11.63
C GLU A 7 -4.56 -9.04 11.94
N TYR A 8 -4.23 -7.75 11.97
CA TYR A 8 -2.85 -7.27 12.16
C TYR A 8 -2.47 -6.98 13.61
N ARG A 9 -3.39 -7.22 14.56
CA ARG A 9 -3.12 -7.22 16.00
C ARG A 9 -2.91 -8.67 16.45
N GLU A 10 -1.77 -9.25 16.05
CA GLU A 10 -1.38 -10.56 16.58
C GLU A 10 -0.99 -10.37 18.06
N VAL A 11 -1.78 -10.93 18.97
CA VAL A 11 -1.41 -11.01 20.38
C VAL A 11 -0.39 -12.13 20.48
N ASN A 12 0.84 -11.81 20.86
CA ASN A 12 1.86 -12.83 21.07
C ASN A 12 1.38 -13.82 22.15
N PRO A 13 1.15 -15.11 21.83
CA PRO A 13 0.50 -16.04 22.74
C PRO A 13 1.33 -16.35 24.00
N PHE A 14 2.65 -16.07 23.96
CA PHE A 14 3.56 -16.30 25.08
C PHE A 14 3.74 -15.08 25.98
N THR A 15 3.69 -13.86 25.43
CA THR A 15 3.95 -12.63 26.20
C THR A 15 2.70 -11.79 26.44
N LYS A 16 1.55 -12.15 25.85
CA LYS A 16 0.28 -11.39 25.88
C LYS A 16 0.43 -9.91 25.49
N THR A 17 1.49 -9.57 24.77
CA THR A 17 1.72 -8.22 24.24
C THR A 17 1.16 -8.13 22.83
N ILE A 18 0.61 -6.97 22.48
CA ILE A 18 0.13 -6.68 21.13
C ILE A 18 1.38 -6.44 20.27
N CYS A 19 1.71 -7.39 19.37
CA CYS A 19 2.75 -7.17 18.37
C CYS A 19 2.10 -6.51 17.15
N ILE A 20 2.30 -5.20 17.00
CA ILE A 20 1.97 -4.51 15.76
C ILE A 20 3.07 -4.85 14.75
N ARG A 21 2.73 -5.47 13.60
CA ARG A 21 3.73 -5.75 12.56
C ARG A 21 4.44 -4.47 12.10
N SER A 22 5.73 -4.60 11.73
CA SER A 22 6.57 -3.47 11.36
C SER A 22 6.07 -2.78 10.09
N HIS A 23 5.89 -1.46 10.20
CA HIS A 23 5.70 -0.47 9.13
C HIS A 23 4.61 -0.73 8.07
N PHE A 24 3.62 0.17 8.01
CA PHE A 24 2.64 0.22 6.93
C PHE A 24 3.18 1.04 5.78
N SER A 25 3.19 0.46 4.57
CA SER A 25 3.56 1.15 3.34
C SER A 25 2.68 2.39 3.13
N LEU A 26 3.29 3.56 3.04
CA LEU A 26 2.62 4.82 2.70
C LEU A 26 1.89 4.71 1.36
N TYR A 27 2.50 4.03 0.39
CA TYR A 27 1.87 3.73 -0.89
C TYR A 27 0.55 2.96 -0.70
N ARG A 28 0.54 1.92 0.16
CA ARG A 28 -0.65 1.11 0.41
C ARG A 28 -1.74 1.91 1.13
N ASP A 29 -1.36 2.74 2.10
CA ASP A 29 -2.33 3.55 2.85
C ASP A 29 -2.96 4.62 1.97
N ILE A 30 -2.16 5.36 1.19
CA ILE A 30 -2.66 6.39 0.28
C ILE A 30 -3.52 5.77 -0.81
N SER A 31 -3.09 4.63 -1.39
CA SER A 31 -3.90 3.93 -2.41
C SER A 31 -5.20 3.39 -1.84
N PHE A 32 -5.20 2.88 -0.60
CA PHE A 32 -6.41 2.45 0.08
C PHE A 32 -7.39 3.60 0.29
N VAL A 33 -6.92 4.74 0.82
CA VAL A 33 -7.75 5.93 1.03
C VAL A 33 -8.31 6.44 -0.31
N ALA A 34 -7.49 6.48 -1.35
CA ALA A 34 -7.94 6.88 -2.68
C ALA A 34 -9.04 5.96 -3.22
N ILE A 35 -8.84 4.64 -3.13
CA ILE A 35 -9.85 3.65 -3.57
C ILE A 35 -11.10 3.72 -2.70
N ASP A 36 -10.98 3.93 -1.40
CA ASP A 36 -12.15 4.02 -0.53
C ASP A 36 -12.98 5.28 -0.80
N HIS A 37 -12.32 6.42 -1.02
CA HIS A 37 -13.00 7.69 -1.27
C HIS A 37 -13.56 7.79 -2.69
N PHE A 38 -12.76 7.44 -3.71
CA PHE A 38 -13.11 7.65 -5.12
C PHE A 38 -13.60 6.36 -5.82
N LYS A 39 -13.57 5.21 -5.14
CA LYS A 39 -14.08 3.92 -5.63
C LYS A 39 -13.51 3.57 -7.01
N ARG A 40 -14.39 3.30 -7.98
CA ARG A 40 -14.02 2.91 -9.36
C ARG A 40 -13.49 4.07 -10.20
N ASN A 41 -13.55 5.30 -9.70
CA ASN A 41 -13.05 6.48 -10.42
C ASN A 41 -11.54 6.68 -10.25
N VAL A 42 -10.86 5.84 -9.45
CA VAL A 42 -9.39 5.87 -9.36
C VAL A 42 -8.81 5.15 -10.56
N ASP A 43 -8.20 5.91 -11.48
CA ASP A 43 -7.26 5.35 -12.43
C ASP A 43 -5.98 4.93 -11.68
N ARG A 44 -5.81 3.62 -11.53
CA ARG A 44 -4.67 3.03 -10.83
C ARG A 44 -3.34 3.29 -11.54
N GLU A 45 -3.33 3.36 -12.87
CA GLU A 45 -2.08 3.65 -13.59
C GLU A 45 -1.69 5.12 -13.42
N GLN A 46 -2.67 6.02 -13.45
CA GLN A 46 -2.41 7.43 -13.15
C GLN A 46 -1.93 7.60 -11.71
N PHE A 47 -2.55 6.90 -10.76
CA PHE A 47 -2.13 6.91 -9.36
C PHE A 47 -0.68 6.44 -9.19
N ASP A 48 -0.31 5.31 -9.79
CA ASP A 48 1.06 4.76 -9.71
C ASP A 48 2.09 5.76 -10.26
N ARG A 49 1.81 6.37 -11.43
CA ARG A 49 2.67 7.41 -12.04
C ARG A 49 2.78 8.66 -11.17
N MET A 50 1.68 9.10 -10.57
CA MET A 50 1.69 10.26 -9.68
C MET A 50 2.49 10.00 -8.42
N TYR A 51 2.29 8.84 -7.79
CA TYR A 51 3.03 8.47 -6.58
C TYR A 51 4.53 8.42 -6.84
N GLU A 52 4.96 7.80 -7.94
CA GLU A 52 6.37 7.78 -8.34
C GLU A 52 6.93 9.20 -8.55
N SER A 53 6.19 10.06 -9.27
CA SER A 53 6.61 11.44 -9.53
C SER A 53 6.78 12.25 -8.24
N GLU A 54 5.84 12.12 -7.29
CA GLU A 54 5.92 12.84 -6.01
C GLU A 54 6.99 12.24 -5.09
N PHE A 55 7.18 10.92 -5.12
CA PHE A 55 8.24 10.24 -4.37
C PHE A 55 9.63 10.73 -4.78
N GLN A 56 9.85 10.95 -6.08
CA GLN A 56 11.11 11.49 -6.60
C GLN A 56 11.38 12.95 -6.21
N LYS A 57 10.33 13.71 -5.88
CA LYS A 57 10.44 15.12 -5.41
C LYS A 57 10.70 15.22 -3.91
N LEU A 58 10.71 14.11 -3.18
CA LEU A 58 10.93 14.12 -1.75
C LEU A 58 12.29 14.71 -1.40
N PRO A 59 12.39 15.53 -0.34
CA PRO A 59 13.67 16.06 0.09
C PRO A 59 14.64 14.93 0.45
N ILE A 60 15.93 15.11 0.14
CA ILE A 60 17.00 14.15 0.45
C ILE A 60 17.05 13.77 1.94
N ARG A 61 16.58 14.65 2.83
CA ARG A 61 16.51 14.39 4.27
C ARG A 61 15.38 13.42 4.67
N ILE A 62 14.36 13.29 3.83
CA ILE A 62 13.19 12.44 4.07
C ILE A 62 13.38 11.05 3.48
N SER A 63 14.10 10.92 2.37
CA SER A 63 14.36 9.62 1.72
C SER A 63 14.94 8.53 2.65
N PRO A 64 15.83 8.82 3.62
CA PRO A 64 16.34 7.82 4.57
C PRO A 64 15.34 7.43 5.68
N LEU A 65 14.26 8.20 5.86
CA LEU A 65 13.21 7.93 6.84
C LEU A 65 12.13 6.98 6.29
N LEU A 66 12.17 6.73 4.99
CA LEU A 66 11.21 5.87 4.31
C LEU A 66 11.69 4.43 4.32
N ASP A 67 10.81 3.52 4.70
CA ASP A 67 11.11 2.11 4.68
C ASP A 67 11.01 1.56 3.25
N PRO A 68 11.68 0.43 2.93
CA PRO A 68 11.59 -0.20 1.62
C PRO A 68 10.16 -0.39 1.05
N PRO A 69 9.11 -0.67 1.87
CA PRO A 69 7.73 -0.75 1.39
C PRO A 69 7.10 0.57 0.94
N ASP A 70 7.70 1.72 1.23
CA ASP A 70 7.19 3.04 0.79
C ASP A 70 7.59 3.37 -0.64
N GLN A 71 8.52 2.60 -1.20
CA GLN A 71 8.95 2.80 -2.58
C GLN A 71 7.80 2.57 -3.57
N PRO A 72 7.78 3.32 -4.69
CA PRO A 72 6.82 3.10 -5.75
C PRO A 72 6.86 1.65 -6.27
N PRO A 73 5.71 1.09 -6.71
CA PRO A 73 5.65 -0.27 -7.23
C PRO A 73 6.51 -0.40 -8.49
N LYS A 74 7.26 -1.50 -8.59
CA LYS A 74 8.07 -1.79 -9.78
C LYS A 74 7.19 -2.06 -11.00
N ALA A 75 7.70 -1.75 -12.20
CA ALA A 75 7.00 -2.00 -13.46
C ALA A 75 6.46 -3.43 -13.62
N ALA A 76 7.21 -4.44 -13.16
CA ALA A 76 6.76 -5.84 -13.16
C ALA A 76 5.51 -6.05 -12.29
N VAL A 77 5.45 -5.43 -11.12
CA VAL A 77 4.29 -5.50 -10.21
C VAL A 77 3.08 -4.81 -10.84
N ILE A 78 3.29 -3.65 -11.48
CA ILE A 78 2.24 -2.93 -12.21
C ILE A 78 1.69 -3.80 -13.36
N ALA A 79 2.58 -4.44 -14.13
CA ALA A 79 2.18 -5.34 -15.21
C ALA A 79 1.40 -6.55 -14.69
N CYS A 80 1.82 -7.16 -13.58
CA CYS A 80 1.09 -8.25 -12.94
C CYS A 80 -0.33 -7.83 -12.51
N ARG A 81 -0.56 -6.60 -12.05
CA ARG A 81 -1.90 -6.10 -11.71
C ARG A 81 -2.83 -6.02 -12.93
N ARG A 82 -2.27 -5.82 -14.13
CA ARG A 82 -3.04 -5.78 -15.38
C ARG A 82 -3.39 -7.17 -15.87
N ILE A 83 -2.47 -8.13 -15.72
CA ILE A 83 -2.63 -9.52 -16.19
C ILE A 83 -3.48 -10.34 -15.21
N PHE A 84 -3.32 -10.11 -13.91
CA PHE A 84 -4.00 -10.83 -12.83
C PHE A 84 -5.08 -9.99 -12.13
N MET A 85 -5.61 -8.94 -12.79
CA MET A 85 -6.90 -8.40 -12.38
C MET A 85 -7.87 -9.59 -12.35
N PRO A 86 -8.66 -9.79 -11.28
CA PRO A 86 -9.54 -10.94 -11.21
C PRO A 86 -10.35 -10.94 -12.50
N LEU A 87 -10.17 -11.98 -13.30
CA LEU A 87 -11.17 -12.35 -14.29
C LEU A 87 -12.47 -12.30 -13.50
N ASP A 88 -13.40 -11.43 -13.86
CA ASP A 88 -14.70 -11.37 -13.22
C ASP A 88 -15.33 -12.76 -13.39
N ILE A 89 -15.11 -13.64 -12.41
CA ILE A 89 -15.81 -14.92 -12.28
C ILE A 89 -17.16 -14.52 -11.72
N TYR A 90 -18.08 -14.23 -12.64
CA TYR A 90 -19.50 -14.05 -12.38
C TYR A 90 -20.12 -15.32 -11.80
#